data_AF-A0A1F6U6S5-F1
#
_entry.id   AF-A0A1F6U6S5-F1
#
_cell.length_a   1.000
_cell.length_b   1.000
_cell.length_c   1.000
_cell.angle_alpha   90.00
_cell.angle_beta   90.00
_cell.angle_gamma   90.00
#
_symmetry.space_group_name_H-M   'P 1'
#
loop_
_entity.id
_entity.type
_entity.pdbx_description
1 polymer ?
#
loop_
_entity_poly.entity_id
_entity_poly.type
_entity_poly.pdbx_seq_one_letter_code
_entity_poly.pdbx_strand_id
1 'polypeptide(L)'
;MNEIHTDARPIVRNLVLIGVFAYLVGGWMVVGGLFAPDIVPRARVPGWVLGLIGALFLLTGWLAFYYGPRWYRRASWVVRTVAPTTMHLKVQIRRDADKSRSLSALLSPVSTDAAAPAASLSMQWPSWDVESLPEGPVEVFQDPRPGGPVVIRTSRGWLWPAPGAGFKRHRTARGP
;
A
#
# COMPACT_ATOMS: atom_id res chain seq x y z
N MET A 1 -7.19 20.67 -10.59
CA MET A 1 -7.46 19.21 -10.50
C MET A 1 -6.20 18.54 -9.98
N ASN A 2 -6.24 17.89 -8.81
CA ASN A 2 -5.05 17.28 -8.20
C ASN A 2 -4.65 16.01 -8.96
N GLU A 3 -3.74 16.16 -9.91
CA GLU A 3 -3.19 15.05 -10.67
C GLU A 3 -2.34 14.13 -9.77
N ILE A 4 -2.53 12.82 -9.95
CA ILE A 4 -1.67 11.80 -9.35
C ILE A 4 -0.27 11.92 -9.98
N HIS A 5 0.76 11.86 -9.14
CA HIS A 5 2.16 11.88 -9.57
C HIS A 5 2.41 10.81 -10.65
N THR A 6 3.19 11.13 -11.68
CA THR A 6 3.42 10.27 -12.85
C THR A 6 3.81 8.84 -12.44
N ASP A 7 4.73 8.73 -11.49
CA ASP A 7 5.25 7.45 -11.01
C ASP A 7 4.23 6.64 -10.20
N ALA A 8 3.21 7.29 -9.63
CA ALA A 8 2.11 6.63 -8.92
C ALA A 8 0.94 6.24 -9.84
N ARG A 9 0.89 6.74 -11.08
CA ARG A 9 -0.16 6.39 -12.06
C ARG A 9 -0.26 4.88 -12.35
N PRO A 10 0.83 4.14 -12.63
CA PRO A 10 0.72 2.70 -12.93
C PRO A 10 0.17 1.91 -11.73
N ILE A 11 0.56 2.30 -10.52
CA ILE A 11 0.04 1.73 -9.27
C ILE A 11 -1.47 1.93 -9.16
N VAL A 12 -1.94 3.16 -9.32
CA VAL A 12 -3.37 3.48 -9.23
C VAL A 12 -4.16 2.78 -10.32
N ARG A 13 -3.63 2.74 -11.55
CA ARG A 13 -4.25 2.00 -12.66
C ARG A 13 -4.42 0.52 -12.30
N ASN A 14 -3.38 -0.12 -11.78
CA ASN A 14 -3.45 -1.53 -11.40
C ASN A 14 -4.47 -1.78 -10.28
N LEU A 15 -4.54 -0.89 -9.27
CA LEU A 15 -5.55 -0.99 -8.21
C LEU A 15 -6.98 -0.83 -8.74
N VAL A 16 -7.20 0.09 -9.67
CA VAL A 16 -8.51 0.25 -10.32
C VAL A 16 -8.87 -0.98 -11.13
N LEU A 17 -7.93 -1.54 -11.91
CA LEU A 17 -8.16 -2.76 -12.69
C LEU A 17 -8.47 -3.97 -11.79
N ILE A 18 -7.73 -4.14 -10.69
CA ILE A 18 -8.01 -5.17 -9.68
C ILE A 18 -9.40 -4.96 -9.08
N GLY A 19 -9.77 -3.72 -8.77
CA GLY A 19 -11.09 -3.38 -8.26
C GLY A 19 -12.21 -3.76 -9.23
N VAL A 20 -12.09 -3.37 -10.51
CA VAL A 20 -13.04 -3.72 -11.57
C VAL A 20 -13.15 -5.23 -11.73
N PHE A 21 -12.01 -5.93 -11.79
CA PHE A 21 -11.99 -7.39 -11.88
C PHE A 21 -12.70 -8.05 -10.69
N ALA A 22 -12.41 -7.60 -9.46
CA ALA A 22 -13.07 -8.11 -8.26
C ALA A 22 -14.58 -7.84 -8.28
N TYR A 23 -15.01 -6.70 -8.83
CA TYR A 23 -16.43 -6.39 -9.02
C TYR A 23 -17.11 -7.33 -10.01
N LEU A 24 -16.49 -7.59 -11.15
CA LEU A 24 -17.04 -8.49 -12.17
C LEU A 24 -17.16 -9.92 -11.65
N VAL A 25 -16.08 -10.43 -11.03
CA VAL A 25 -16.06 -11.78 -10.46
C VAL A 25 -17.02 -11.90 -9.29
N GLY A 26 -16.99 -10.94 -8.37
CA GLY A 26 -17.87 -10.93 -7.19
C GLY A 26 -19.35 -10.83 -7.57
N GLY A 27 -19.68 -9.96 -8.53
CA GLY A 27 -21.03 -9.82 -9.06
C GLY A 27 -21.52 -11.11 -9.72
N TRP A 28 -20.69 -11.74 -10.55
CA TRP A 28 -21.01 -13.03 -11.16
C TRP A 28 -21.26 -14.13 -10.11
N MET A 29 -20.44 -14.20 -9.06
CA MET A 29 -20.61 -15.15 -7.96
C MET A 29 -21.89 -14.90 -7.14
N VAL A 30 -22.24 -13.64 -6.89
CA VAL A 30 -23.49 -13.29 -6.21
C VAL A 30 -24.70 -13.68 -7.07
N VAL A 31 -24.69 -13.32 -8.35
CA VAL A 31 -25.79 -13.63 -9.29
C VAL A 31 -25.94 -15.14 -9.47
N GLY A 32 -24.84 -15.85 -9.76
CA GLY A 32 -24.84 -17.30 -9.95
C GLY A 32 -25.14 -18.09 -8.67
N GLY A 33 -24.72 -17.60 -7.51
CA GLY A 33 -24.93 -18.28 -6.22
C GLY A 33 -26.31 -18.09 -5.61
N LEU A 34 -26.88 -16.88 -5.72
CA LEU A 34 -28.17 -16.55 -5.10
C LEU A 34 -29.37 -16.62 -6.06
N PHE A 35 -29.17 -16.28 -7.34
CA PHE A 35 -30.30 -16.06 -8.27
C PHE A 35 -30.36 -17.08 -9.41
N ALA A 36 -29.28 -17.82 -9.67
CA ALA A 36 -29.24 -18.80 -10.75
C ALA A 36 -28.36 -20.00 -10.39
N PRO A 37 -28.71 -20.76 -9.34
CA PRO A 37 -27.89 -21.88 -8.85
C PRO A 37 -27.68 -22.98 -9.91
N ASP A 38 -28.61 -23.11 -10.86
CA ASP A 38 -28.53 -24.08 -11.96
C ASP A 38 -27.48 -23.72 -13.03
N ILE A 39 -27.00 -22.47 -13.07
CA ILE A 39 -25.96 -22.00 -14.01
C ILE A 39 -24.56 -22.47 -13.57
N VAL A 40 -24.38 -22.86 -12.31
CA VAL A 40 -23.13 -23.42 -11.77
C VAL A 40 -23.35 -24.92 -11.51
N PRO A 41 -23.49 -25.76 -12.56
CA PRO A 41 -24.28 -26.99 -12.48
C PRO A 41 -23.52 -28.15 -11.81
N ARG A 42 -22.36 -27.89 -11.19
CA ARG A 42 -21.45 -28.92 -10.64
C ARG A 42 -20.63 -28.47 -9.44
N ALA A 43 -20.86 -27.27 -8.88
CA ALA A 43 -20.11 -26.85 -7.71
C ALA A 43 -20.58 -27.66 -6.49
N ARG A 44 -19.67 -28.39 -5.83
CA ARG A 44 -19.90 -28.98 -4.50
C ARG A 44 -20.14 -27.92 -3.40
N VAL A 45 -20.16 -26.64 -3.77
CA VAL A 45 -20.24 -25.49 -2.88
C VAL A 45 -21.68 -24.99 -2.88
N PRO A 46 -22.34 -24.89 -1.71
CA PRO A 46 -23.68 -24.34 -1.62
C PRO A 46 -23.76 -22.92 -2.19
N GLY A 47 -24.83 -22.59 -2.93
CA GLY A 47 -25.00 -21.29 -3.60
C GLY A 47 -24.87 -20.07 -2.66
N TRP A 48 -25.31 -20.19 -1.42
CA TRP A 48 -25.15 -19.14 -0.40
C TRP A 48 -23.68 -18.89 0.00
N VAL A 49 -22.84 -19.93 0.02
CA VAL A 49 -21.40 -19.80 0.27
C VAL A 49 -20.74 -19.05 -0.89
N LEU A 50 -21.12 -19.40 -2.13
CA LEU A 50 -20.65 -18.70 -3.32
C LEU A 50 -21.07 -17.22 -3.30
N GLY A 51 -22.31 -16.93 -2.89
CA GLY A 51 -22.82 -15.57 -2.71
C GLY A 51 -22.03 -14.77 -1.67
N LEU A 52 -21.68 -15.38 -0.52
CA LEU A 52 -20.85 -14.74 0.51
C LEU A 52 -19.43 -14.43 0.01
N ILE A 53 -18.81 -15.37 -0.70
CA ILE A 53 -17.50 -15.15 -1.32
C ILE A 53 -17.60 -14.00 -2.33
N GLY A 54 -18.64 -13.99 -3.17
CA GLY A 54 -18.89 -12.91 -4.11
C GLY A 54 -19.06 -11.55 -3.44
N ALA A 55 -19.82 -11.48 -2.34
CA ALA A 55 -19.98 -10.26 -1.54
C ALA A 55 -18.64 -9.76 -0.96
N LEU A 56 -17.77 -10.67 -0.50
CA LEU A 56 -16.43 -10.32 -0.02
C LEU A 56 -15.55 -9.76 -1.15
N PHE A 57 -15.65 -10.32 -2.36
CA PHE A 57 -14.99 -9.79 -3.55
C PHE A 57 -15.49 -8.38 -3.90
N LEU A 58 -16.80 -8.14 -3.85
CA LEU A 58 -17.39 -6.81 -4.07
C LEU A 58 -16.89 -5.79 -3.05
N LEU A 59 -16.82 -6.16 -1.76
CA LEU A 59 -16.29 -5.30 -0.71
C LEU A 59 -14.81 -4.97 -0.94
N THR A 60 -14.02 -5.98 -1.33
CA THR A 60 -12.59 -5.81 -1.64
C THR A 60 -12.39 -4.92 -2.87
N GLY A 61 -13.21 -5.13 -3.91
CA GLY A 61 -13.22 -4.31 -5.11
C GLY A 61 -13.59 -2.86 -4.82
N TRP A 62 -14.59 -2.62 -3.96
CA TRP A 62 -14.96 -1.30 -3.48
C TRP A 62 -13.79 -0.60 -2.77
N LEU A 63 -13.12 -1.31 -1.85
CA LEU A 63 -11.95 -0.80 -1.15
C LEU A 63 -10.83 -0.43 -2.13
N ALA A 64 -10.49 -1.30 -3.07
CA ALA A 64 -9.44 -1.05 -4.06
C ALA A 64 -9.77 0.15 -4.96
N PHE A 65 -11.02 0.24 -5.42
CA PHE A 65 -11.48 1.28 -6.35
C PHE A 65 -11.61 2.66 -5.70
N TYR A 66 -12.08 2.74 -4.45
CA TYR A 66 -12.29 4.03 -3.77
C TYR A 66 -11.10 4.44 -2.90
N TYR A 67 -10.59 3.53 -2.07
CA TYR A 67 -9.57 3.87 -1.08
C TYR A 67 -8.20 4.05 -1.72
N GLY A 68 -7.81 3.16 -2.63
CA GLY A 68 -6.51 3.20 -3.31
C GLY A 68 -6.24 4.54 -4.02
N PRO A 69 -7.04 4.93 -5.02
CA PRO A 69 -6.85 6.21 -5.73
C PRO A 69 -6.88 7.42 -4.80
N ARG A 70 -7.75 7.42 -3.78
CA ARG A 70 -7.82 8.51 -2.79
C ARG A 70 -6.53 8.61 -1.97
N TRP A 71 -5.97 7.49 -1.56
CA TRP A 71 -4.70 7.42 -0.84
C TRP A 71 -3.54 7.99 -1.67
N TYR A 72 -3.39 7.56 -2.94
CA TYR A 72 -2.31 8.06 -3.80
C TYR A 72 -2.50 9.50 -4.25
N ARG A 73 -3.74 10.00 -4.37
CA ARG A 73 -3.99 11.43 -4.56
C ARG A 73 -3.48 12.24 -3.37
N ARG A 74 -3.69 11.75 -2.14
CA ARG A 74 -3.16 12.40 -0.93
C ARG A 74 -1.64 12.33 -0.88
N ALA A 75 -1.05 11.17 -1.17
CA ALA A 75 0.41 11.02 -1.23
C ALA A 75 1.02 11.97 -2.29
N SER A 76 0.40 12.07 -3.47
CA SER A 76 0.84 12.99 -4.53
C SER A 76 0.69 14.46 -4.12
N TRP A 77 -0.35 14.80 -3.36
CA TRP A 77 -0.51 16.14 -2.80
C TRP A 77 0.61 16.45 -1.80
N VAL A 78 0.94 15.52 -0.90
CA VAL A 78 2.03 15.67 0.08
C VAL A 78 3.36 15.97 -0.60
N VAL A 79 3.71 15.24 -1.66
CA VAL A 79 4.93 15.48 -2.45
C VAL A 79 4.97 16.89 -3.05
N ARG A 80 3.81 17.46 -3.40
CA ARG A 80 3.72 18.79 -4.03
C ARG A 80 3.69 19.94 -3.03
N THR A 81 3.21 19.72 -1.81
CA THR A 81 2.90 20.81 -0.87
C THR A 81 3.74 20.80 0.40
N VAL A 82 4.32 19.66 0.78
CA VAL A 82 5.08 19.54 2.03
C VAL A 82 6.57 19.61 1.72
N ALA A 83 7.31 20.40 2.52
CA ALA A 83 8.76 20.46 2.41
C ALA A 83 9.40 19.11 2.81
N PRO A 84 10.42 18.63 2.06
CA PRO A 84 11.08 17.39 2.38
C PRO A 84 11.88 17.50 3.68
N THR A 85 11.89 16.43 4.47
CA THR A 85 12.79 16.26 5.62
C THR A 85 13.88 15.26 5.27
N THR A 86 15.14 15.59 5.53
CA THR A 86 16.24 14.65 5.30
C THR A 86 16.31 13.61 6.42
N MET A 87 16.23 12.33 6.08
CA MET A 87 16.35 11.20 7.01
C MET A 87 17.31 10.16 6.46
N HIS A 88 17.98 9.39 7.33
CA HIS A 88 18.68 8.18 6.93
C HIS A 88 17.67 7.07 6.63
N LEU A 89 17.77 6.50 5.43
CA LEU A 89 16.99 5.35 5.01
C LEU A 89 17.82 4.09 5.06
N LYS A 90 17.25 3.07 5.69
CA LYS A 90 17.68 1.68 5.59
C LYS A 90 16.50 0.87 5.04
N VAL A 91 16.68 0.27 3.87
CA VAL A 91 15.65 -0.60 3.29
C VAL A 91 15.78 -1.99 3.87
N GLN A 92 14.67 -2.54 4.36
CA GLN A 92 14.58 -3.91 4.81
C GLN A 92 13.63 -4.69 3.90
N ILE A 93 14.15 -5.69 3.24
CA ILE A 93 13.36 -6.65 2.48
C ILE A 93 13.15 -7.85 3.38
N ARG A 94 11.94 -8.02 3.87
CA ARG A 94 11.58 -9.22 4.61
C ARG A 94 11.02 -10.23 3.63
N ARG A 95 11.58 -11.43 3.65
CA ARG A 95 11.01 -12.58 2.95
C ARG A 95 10.11 -13.27 3.95
N ASP A 96 8.79 -13.15 3.76
CA ASP A 96 7.85 -13.89 4.58
C ASP A 96 7.92 -15.38 4.20
N ALA A 97 7.52 -16.24 5.14
CA ALA A 97 7.57 -17.69 5.00
C ALA A 97 6.84 -18.20 3.74
N ASP A 98 5.85 -17.43 3.27
CA ASP A 98 5.03 -17.72 2.09
C ASP A 98 5.69 -17.29 0.76
N LYS A 99 7.02 -17.07 0.73
CA LYS A 99 7.79 -16.54 -0.42
C LYS A 99 7.38 -15.13 -0.88
N SER A 100 6.37 -14.53 -0.26
CA SER A 100 6.00 -13.13 -0.42
C SER A 100 7.13 -12.24 0.10
N ARG A 101 7.59 -11.30 -0.74
CA ARG A 101 8.58 -10.29 -0.35
C ARG A 101 7.82 -9.05 0.10
N SER A 102 7.98 -8.66 1.36
CA SER A 102 7.46 -7.41 1.89
C SER A 102 8.61 -6.39 1.98
N LEU A 103 8.37 -5.19 1.44
CA LEU A 103 9.32 -4.09 1.45
C LEU A 103 8.99 -3.16 2.61
N SER A 104 9.94 -2.97 3.52
CA SER A 104 9.82 -2.02 4.62
C SER A 104 10.96 -1.02 4.57
N ALA A 105 10.65 0.26 4.74
CA ALA A 105 11.63 1.31 4.90
C ALA A 105 11.78 1.63 6.39
N LEU A 106 13.00 1.53 6.91
CA LEU A 106 13.36 2.07 8.21
C LEU A 106 13.93 3.47 8.05
N LEU A 107 13.33 4.43 8.75
CA LEU A 107 13.76 5.83 8.75
C LEU A 107 14.34 6.21 10.11
N SER A 108 15.51 6.86 10.08
CA SER A 108 16.19 7.41 11.25
C SER A 108 16.61 8.88 11.00
N PRO A 109 16.60 9.76 12.01
CA PRO A 109 17.08 11.15 11.84
C PRO A 109 18.57 11.21 11.46
N VAL A 110 18.98 12.24 10.70
CA VAL A 110 20.39 12.45 10.30
C VAL A 110 21.22 13.09 11.42
N SER A 111 20.60 13.77 12.39
CA SER A 111 21.30 14.42 13.50
C SER A 111 21.51 13.46 14.68
N THR A 112 22.78 13.26 15.03
CA THR A 112 23.31 12.52 16.18
C THR A 112 22.82 13.11 17.50
N ASP A 113 21.89 12.42 18.17
CA ASP A 113 21.90 12.14 19.61
C ASP A 113 20.57 11.49 19.99
N ALA A 114 20.67 10.45 20.82
CA ALA A 114 19.60 9.58 21.29
C ALA A 114 19.01 8.62 20.24
N ALA A 115 18.71 7.42 20.75
CA ALA A 115 17.98 6.33 20.12
C ALA A 115 16.57 6.77 19.66
N ALA A 116 16.49 7.62 18.64
CA ALA A 116 15.24 7.97 18.00
C ALA A 116 14.68 6.71 17.33
N PRO A 117 13.40 6.36 17.57
CA PRO A 117 12.85 5.09 17.11
C PRO A 117 12.89 5.03 15.58
N ALA A 118 13.51 3.98 15.04
CA ALA A 118 13.40 3.65 13.63
C ALA A 118 11.91 3.48 13.30
N ALA A 119 11.36 4.38 12.50
CA ALA A 119 10.00 4.24 12.02
C ALA A 119 10.02 3.22 10.88
N SER A 120 9.26 2.13 11.01
CA SER A 120 9.08 1.14 9.95
C SER A 120 7.83 1.45 9.15
N LEU A 121 8.00 1.55 7.84
CA LEU A 121 6.95 1.87 6.89
C LEU A 121 6.88 0.82 5.80
N SER A 122 5.70 0.23 5.60
CA SER A 122 5.47 -0.66 4.46
C SER A 122 5.43 0.14 3.17
N MET A 123 6.31 -0.22 2.25
CA MET A 123 6.45 0.43 0.96
C MET A 123 5.95 -0.48 -0.15
N GLN A 124 5.49 0.15 -1.23
CA GLN A 124 5.19 -0.56 -2.44
C GLN A 124 6.46 -0.90 -3.20
N TRP A 125 6.47 -2.07 -3.83
CA TRP A 125 7.60 -2.50 -4.63
C TRP A 125 7.78 -1.57 -5.84
N PRO A 126 8.95 -0.91 -5.99
CA PRO A 126 9.23 -0.09 -7.16
C PRO A 126 9.52 -0.94 -8.39
N SER A 127 9.51 -0.33 -9.57
CA SER A 127 9.87 -0.99 -10.84
C SER A 127 11.38 -1.17 -11.04
N TRP A 128 12.19 -0.54 -10.19
CA TRP A 128 13.65 -0.58 -10.21
C TRP A 128 14.19 -1.49 -9.09
N ASP A 129 15.44 -1.91 -9.21
CA ASP A 129 16.05 -2.81 -8.24
C ASP A 129 16.34 -2.10 -6.91
N VAL A 130 15.53 -2.44 -5.90
CA VAL A 130 15.59 -1.85 -4.56
C VAL A 130 16.75 -2.39 -3.73
N GLU A 131 17.25 -3.59 -4.06
CA GLU A 131 18.35 -4.24 -3.32
C GLU A 131 19.66 -3.51 -3.48
N SER A 132 19.86 -2.82 -4.61
CA SER A 132 21.06 -2.05 -4.90
C SER A 132 20.94 -0.56 -4.52
N LEU A 133 19.94 -0.18 -3.72
CA LEU A 133 19.84 1.16 -3.14
C LEU A 133 20.84 1.31 -1.98
N PRO A 134 21.78 2.28 -2.02
CA PRO A 134 22.71 2.50 -0.92
C PRO A 134 21.97 3.06 0.31
N GLU A 135 22.40 2.64 1.50
CA GLU A 135 21.97 3.27 2.76
C GLU A 135 22.51 4.70 2.81
N GLY A 136 21.68 5.67 3.20
CA GLY A 136 22.09 7.07 3.14
C GLY A 136 20.98 8.08 3.42
N PRO A 137 21.31 9.38 3.38
CA PRO A 137 20.33 10.44 3.53
C PRO A 137 19.39 10.46 2.32
N VAL A 138 18.08 10.55 2.59
CA VAL A 138 17.01 10.64 1.59
C VAL A 138 16.03 11.74 1.97
N GLU A 139 15.32 12.25 0.96
CA GLU A 139 14.25 13.23 1.15
C GLU A 139 12.94 12.50 1.48
N VAL A 140 12.35 12.82 2.64
CA VAL A 140 11.09 12.22 3.11
C VAL A 140 9.99 13.27 3.12
N PHE A 141 8.90 12.97 2.42
CA PHE A 141 7.69 13.78 2.36
C PHE A 141 6.61 13.13 3.22
N GLN A 142 6.33 13.72 4.38
CA GLN A 142 5.39 13.17 5.36
C GLN A 142 4.11 14.00 5.40
N ASP A 143 2.94 13.35 5.33
CA ASP A 143 1.67 14.03 5.60
C ASP A 143 1.66 14.54 7.06
N PRO A 144 1.33 15.82 7.31
CA PRO A 144 1.20 16.33 8.67
C PRO A 144 0.10 15.64 9.49
N ARG A 145 -0.84 14.93 8.84
CA ARG A 145 -1.88 14.17 9.53
C ARG A 145 -1.32 12.89 10.17
N PRO A 146 -1.69 12.56 11.43
CA PRO A 146 -1.34 11.28 12.03
C PRO A 146 -1.77 10.11 11.15
N GLY A 147 -0.87 9.17 10.90
CA GLY A 147 -1.15 8.00 10.06
C GLY A 147 -1.31 8.30 8.56
N GLY A 148 -0.97 9.50 8.10
CA GLY A 148 -0.98 9.83 6.67
C GLY A 148 0.19 9.21 5.90
N PRO A 149 0.16 9.29 4.55
CA PRO A 149 1.16 8.69 3.68
C PRO A 149 2.54 9.33 3.88
N VAL A 150 3.58 8.51 3.72
CA VAL A 150 4.98 8.94 3.69
C VAL A 150 5.58 8.51 2.38
N VAL A 151 6.08 9.47 1.60
CA VAL A 151 6.74 9.22 0.32
C VAL A 151 8.22 9.53 0.48
N ILE A 152 9.08 8.66 -0.05
CA ILE A 152 10.52 8.84 0.03
C ILE A 152 11.08 9.04 -1.37
N ARG A 153 11.88 10.08 -1.55
CA ARG A 153 12.66 10.29 -2.76
C ARG A 153 14.10 9.84 -2.53
N THR A 154 14.55 8.96 -3.40
CA THR A 154 15.90 8.38 -3.37
C THR A 154 16.67 8.80 -4.63
N SER A 155 17.97 8.50 -4.69
CA SER A 155 18.79 8.74 -5.88
C SER A 155 18.33 7.96 -7.13
N ARG A 156 17.56 6.88 -6.95
CA ARG A 156 17.09 6.01 -8.03
C ARG A 156 15.63 6.22 -8.41
N GLY A 157 14.88 6.97 -7.62
CA GLY A 157 13.46 7.22 -7.85
C GLY A 157 12.66 7.30 -6.55
N TRP A 158 11.35 7.13 -6.68
CA TRP A 158 10.40 7.32 -5.59
C TRP A 158 9.96 5.99 -4.98
N LEU A 159 9.96 5.93 -3.65
CA LEU A 159 9.32 4.86 -2.88
C LEU A 159 7.98 5.36 -2.37
N TRP A 160 6.93 4.68 -2.82
CA TRP A 160 5.56 5.01 -2.47
C TRP A 160 5.06 4.13 -1.31
N PRO A 161 4.27 4.68 -0.39
CA PRO A 161 3.72 3.91 0.71
C PRO A 161 2.67 2.93 0.21
N ALA A 162 2.60 1.75 0.82
CA ALA A 162 1.47 0.85 0.60
C ALA A 162 0.15 1.52 1.08
N PRO A 163 -1.01 1.18 0.49
CA PRO A 163 -2.30 1.73 0.94
C PRO A 163 -2.52 1.47 2.43
N GLY A 164 -2.83 2.51 3.20
CA GLY A 164 -3.03 2.41 4.65
C GLY A 164 -1.74 2.31 5.48
N ALA A 165 -0.56 2.31 4.84
CA ALA A 165 0.72 2.40 5.53
C ALA A 165 0.97 3.85 5.96
N GLY A 166 0.57 4.17 7.19
CA GLY A 166 0.89 5.43 7.85
C GLY A 166 2.19 5.36 8.64
N PHE A 167 2.77 6.52 8.94
CA PHE A 167 3.89 6.63 9.87
C PHE A 167 3.49 6.15 11.27
N LYS A 168 3.84 4.91 11.59
CA LYS A 168 3.73 4.36 12.95
C LYS A 168 5.06 4.60 13.65
N ARG A 169 5.10 5.57 14.59
CA ARG A 169 6.21 5.62 15.55
C ARG A 169 6.19 4.31 16.33
N HIS A 170 7.25 3.50 16.22
CA HIS A 170 7.45 2.44 17.20
C HIS A 170 7.59 3.12 18.56
N ARG A 171 6.59 2.97 19.43
CA ARG A 171 6.79 3.14 20.87
C ARG A 171 7.77 2.04 21.26
N THR A 172 9.03 2.41 21.46
CA THR A 172 9.93 1.59 22.25
C THR A 172 9.23 1.32 23.57
N ALA A 173 9.04 0.03 23.88
CA ALA A 173 8.65 -0.40 25.21
C ALA A 173 9.62 0.27 26.19
N ARG A 174 9.08 0.98 27.20
CA ARG A 174 9.85 1.30 28.39
C ARG A 174 10.38 -0.02 28.92
N GLY A 175 11.70 -0.18 28.94
CA GLY A 175 12.31 -1.22 29.76
C GLY A 175 11.93 -0.99 31.23
N PRO A 176 11.70 -2.06 32.02
CA PRO A 176 11.58 -1.96 33.47
C PRO A 176 12.85 -1.42 34.11
#